data_AF-A0A0H5RD28-F1
#
_entry.id   AF-A0A0H5RD28-F1
#
_cell.length_a   1.000
_cell.length_b   1.000
_cell.length_c   1.000
_cell.angle_alpha   90.00
_cell.angle_beta   90.00
_cell.angle_gamma   90.00
#
_symmetry.space_group_name_H-M   'P 1'
#
loop_
_entity.id
_entity.type
_entity.pdbx_description
1 polymer ?
#
loop_
_entity_poly.entity_id
_entity_poly.type
_entity_poly.pdbx_seq_one_letter_code
_entity_poly.pdbx_strand_id
1 'polypeptide(L)'
;QVQALLELTVEAAREAAPVVVPVKKKKKGSYRRRDADGPPRAADGQVRSRGWILTVYKEPCDNLVGAEQKFRDSNAQYWVFGREVCPTTQRPHLQAYMYFKAKKSKQGILDDFWPWKPTVIAARADALCNFNYCTNKNCTYEEFGVRPITQEEKGENEKERWATSRSLAKQGKLDDIDDELSIKYHHPSSQLPRTLNCPWCILRLMF
;
A
#
# COMPACT_ATOMS: atom_id res chain seq x y z
N GLN A 1 42.20 -25.45 -25.96
CA GLN A 1 41.32 -24.67 -26.87
C GLN A 1 39.98 -24.28 -26.22
N VAL A 2 39.40 -25.09 -25.33
CA VAL A 2 38.13 -24.76 -24.64
C VAL A 2 38.28 -23.65 -23.58
N GLN A 3 39.43 -23.56 -22.91
CA GLN A 3 39.68 -22.53 -21.88
C GLN A 3 39.72 -21.10 -22.44
N ALA A 4 40.24 -20.90 -23.64
CA ALA A 4 40.32 -19.58 -24.28
C ALA A 4 38.93 -19.03 -24.68
N LEU A 5 37.97 -19.91 -24.99
CA LEU A 5 36.59 -19.51 -25.30
C LEU A 5 35.80 -19.10 -24.04
N LEU A 6 36.16 -19.63 -22.87
CA LEU A 6 35.49 -19.30 -21.61
C LEU A 6 35.96 -17.94 -21.05
N GLU A 7 37.21 -17.56 -21.29
CA GLU A 7 37.73 -16.25 -20.87
C GLU A 7 37.16 -15.11 -21.72
N LEU A 8 36.95 -15.35 -23.03
CA LEU A 8 36.33 -14.38 -23.94
C LEU A 8 34.85 -14.07 -23.61
N THR A 9 34.10 -15.03 -23.08
CA THR A 9 32.69 -14.78 -22.70
C THR A 9 32.57 -14.04 -21.37
N VAL A 10 33.54 -14.19 -20.45
CA VAL A 10 33.56 -13.48 -19.17
C VAL A 10 33.98 -12.03 -19.34
N GLU A 11 34.87 -11.71 -20.29
CA GLU A 11 35.20 -10.31 -20.64
C GLU A 11 34.02 -9.60 -21.32
N ALA A 12 33.31 -10.26 -22.24
CA ALA A 12 32.11 -9.68 -22.88
C ALA A 12 30.98 -9.39 -21.87
N ALA A 13 30.86 -10.18 -20.80
CA ALA A 13 29.86 -9.96 -19.75
C ALA A 13 30.20 -8.78 -18.82
N ARG A 14 31.48 -8.36 -18.73
CA ARG A 14 31.92 -7.25 -17.87
C ARG A 14 31.70 -5.87 -18.51
N GLU A 15 31.63 -5.78 -19.83
CA GLU A 15 31.31 -4.51 -20.53
C GLU A 15 29.81 -4.17 -20.55
N ALA A 16 28.94 -5.11 -20.22
CA ALA A 16 27.49 -4.90 -20.13
C ALA A 16 27.04 -4.36 -18.76
N ALA A 17 27.84 -3.49 -18.13
CA ALA A 17 27.40 -2.80 -16.93
C ALA A 17 26.15 -1.95 -17.27
N PRO A 18 25.01 -2.14 -16.60
CA PRO A 18 23.81 -1.38 -16.89
C PRO A 18 24.12 0.10 -16.68
N VAL A 19 23.96 0.90 -17.73
CA VAL A 19 24.03 2.36 -17.65
C VAL A 19 22.96 2.80 -16.67
N VAL A 20 23.36 3.08 -15.43
CA VAL A 20 22.49 3.64 -14.40
C VAL A 20 22.18 5.07 -14.84
N VAL A 21 21.13 5.22 -15.64
CA VAL A 21 20.65 6.53 -16.05
C VAL A 21 20.29 7.28 -14.77
N PRO A 22 20.92 8.42 -14.47
CA PRO A 22 20.61 9.16 -13.25
C PRO A 22 19.15 9.61 -13.34
N VAL A 23 18.29 9.01 -12.52
CA VAL A 23 16.88 9.38 -12.42
C VAL A 23 16.86 10.81 -11.88
N LYS A 24 16.61 11.78 -12.76
CA LYS A 24 16.47 13.19 -12.41
C LYS A 24 15.41 13.31 -11.32
N LYS A 25 15.84 13.58 -10.08
CA LYS A 25 14.94 13.84 -8.95
C LYS A 25 14.10 15.07 -9.30
N LYS A 26 12.79 14.89 -9.46
CA LYS A 26 11.85 15.99 -9.74
C LYS A 26 11.96 17.00 -8.59
N LYS A 27 12.23 18.28 -8.91
CA LYS A 27 12.29 19.37 -7.92
C LYS A 27 10.97 19.42 -7.15
N LYS A 28 11.06 19.38 -5.81
CA LYS A 28 9.92 19.64 -4.91
C LYS A 28 9.35 21.02 -5.25
N GLY A 29 8.09 21.09 -5.68
CA GLY A 29 7.37 22.35 -5.85
C GLY A 29 7.15 22.83 -7.28
N SER A 30 7.58 22.11 -8.34
CA SER A 30 7.07 22.42 -9.68
C SER A 30 5.65 21.87 -9.79
N TYR A 31 4.63 22.67 -9.46
CA TYR A 31 3.32 22.47 -10.07
C TYR A 31 3.56 22.53 -11.56
N ARG A 32 3.55 21.37 -12.24
CA ARG A 32 3.51 21.37 -13.71
C ARG A 32 2.31 22.26 -14.06
N ARG A 33 2.56 23.30 -14.86
CA ARG A 33 1.44 23.97 -15.54
C ARG A 33 0.71 22.86 -16.27
N ARG A 34 -0.58 22.71 -15.98
CA ARG A 34 -1.37 21.66 -16.60
C ARG A 34 -1.42 21.98 -18.09
N ASP A 35 -1.18 20.98 -18.93
CA ASP A 35 -1.29 21.15 -20.37
C ASP A 35 -2.71 21.64 -20.70
N ALA A 36 -2.84 22.51 -21.71
CA ALA A 36 -4.13 23.08 -22.11
C ALA A 36 -5.15 21.96 -22.46
N ASP A 37 -4.65 20.85 -22.97
CA ASP A 37 -5.41 19.65 -23.37
C ASP A 37 -5.54 18.60 -22.25
N GLY A 38 -5.17 18.93 -21.02
CA GLY A 38 -5.27 18.02 -19.88
C GLY A 38 -6.71 17.72 -19.45
N PRO A 39 -6.93 16.71 -18.61
CA PRO A 39 -8.28 16.38 -18.14
C PRO A 39 -8.92 17.56 -17.41
N PRO A 40 -10.25 17.76 -17.57
CA PRO A 40 -10.98 18.79 -16.87
C PRO A 40 -10.85 18.60 -15.35
N ARG A 41 -10.95 19.69 -14.59
CA ARG A 41 -10.97 19.60 -13.13
C ARG A 41 -12.24 18.87 -12.69
N ALA A 42 -12.07 17.70 -12.08
CA ALA A 42 -13.16 17.09 -11.34
C ALA A 42 -13.54 17.99 -10.17
N ALA A 43 -14.84 18.17 -9.90
CA ALA A 43 -15.31 18.99 -8.78
C ALA A 43 -14.77 18.47 -7.44
N ASP A 44 -14.65 17.15 -7.30
CA ASP A 44 -14.06 16.43 -6.18
C ASP A 44 -12.57 16.09 -6.38
N GLY A 45 -11.89 16.77 -7.32
CA GLY A 45 -10.50 16.51 -7.69
C GLY A 45 -9.50 16.68 -6.54
N GLN A 46 -9.88 17.40 -5.48
CA GLN A 46 -9.06 17.60 -4.28
C GLN A 46 -9.12 16.44 -3.28
N VAL A 47 -10.06 15.50 -3.41
CA VAL A 47 -10.15 14.35 -2.49
C VAL A 47 -8.86 13.56 -2.54
N ARG A 48 -8.31 13.24 -1.36
CA ARG A 48 -7.04 12.51 -1.22
C ARG A 48 -7.26 11.19 -0.49
N SER A 49 -6.82 10.10 -1.10
CA SER A 49 -6.89 8.75 -0.54
C SER A 49 -5.61 7.98 -0.87
N ARG A 50 -5.34 6.93 -0.10
CA ARG A 50 -4.33 5.91 -0.45
C ARG A 50 -4.91 4.84 -1.37
N GLY A 51 -6.16 4.45 -1.16
CA GLY A 51 -6.87 3.45 -1.95
C GLY A 51 -7.83 4.10 -2.95
N TRP A 52 -7.79 3.64 -4.19
CA TRP A 52 -8.60 4.13 -5.30
C TRP A 52 -9.15 2.97 -6.11
N ILE A 53 -10.41 3.11 -6.53
CA ILE A 53 -11.09 2.22 -7.46
C ILE A 53 -11.16 2.96 -8.79
N LEU A 54 -10.76 2.30 -9.86
CA LEU A 54 -10.74 2.83 -11.21
C LEU A 54 -11.58 1.93 -12.12
N THR A 55 -12.38 2.54 -12.97
CA THR A 55 -13.09 1.85 -14.06
C THR A 55 -12.73 2.52 -15.37
N VAL A 56 -12.14 1.78 -16.30
CA VAL A 56 -11.79 2.26 -17.65
C VAL A 56 -12.63 1.53 -18.66
N TYR A 57 -13.44 2.26 -19.42
CA TYR A 57 -14.20 1.66 -20.51
C TYR A 57 -13.35 1.58 -21.78
N LYS A 58 -13.57 0.55 -22.58
CA LYS A 58 -13.04 0.55 -23.94
C LYS A 58 -13.77 1.61 -24.77
N GLU A 59 -13.01 2.52 -25.36
CA GLU A 59 -13.50 3.46 -26.37
C GLU A 59 -13.48 2.80 -27.76
N PRO A 60 -14.39 3.17 -28.69
CA PRO A 60 -14.51 2.51 -30.00
C PRO A 60 -13.21 2.50 -30.84
N CYS A 61 -12.36 3.51 -30.67
CA CYS A 61 -11.11 3.67 -31.41
C CYS A 61 -9.84 3.30 -30.62
N ASP A 62 -9.97 2.83 -29.37
CA ASP A 62 -8.82 2.57 -28.50
C ASP A 62 -8.85 1.14 -27.94
N ASN A 63 -7.66 0.64 -27.61
CA ASN A 63 -7.50 -0.63 -26.91
C ASN A 63 -7.21 -0.40 -25.42
N LEU A 64 -7.61 -1.36 -24.58
CA LEU A 64 -7.33 -1.27 -23.14
C LEU A 64 -5.84 -1.52 -22.82
N VAL A 65 -5.04 -1.94 -23.81
CA VAL A 65 -3.62 -2.30 -23.64
C VAL A 65 -2.80 -1.11 -23.12
N GLY A 66 -3.07 0.10 -23.62
CA GLY A 66 -2.40 1.31 -23.13
C GLY A 66 -2.69 1.59 -21.66
N ALA A 67 -3.94 1.44 -21.24
CA ALA A 67 -4.35 1.60 -19.85
C ALA A 67 -3.72 0.51 -18.95
N GLU A 68 -3.70 -0.74 -19.39
CA GLU A 68 -3.05 -1.86 -18.68
C GLU A 68 -1.56 -1.61 -18.45
N GLN A 69 -0.84 -1.13 -19.48
CA GLN A 69 0.56 -0.78 -19.33
C GLN A 69 0.76 0.34 -18.31
N LYS A 70 -0.15 1.32 -18.23
CA LYS A 70 -0.10 2.37 -17.19
C LYS A 70 -0.27 1.82 -15.78
N PHE A 71 -1.09 0.80 -15.58
CA PHE A 71 -1.16 0.12 -14.28
C PHE A 71 0.17 -0.55 -13.93
N ARG A 72 0.78 -1.24 -14.90
CA ARG A 72 2.08 -1.92 -14.72
C ARG A 72 3.22 -0.93 -14.44
N ASP A 73 3.23 0.22 -15.10
CA ASP A 73 4.22 1.29 -14.91
C ASP A 73 3.98 2.10 -13.63
N SER A 74 2.88 1.86 -12.91
CA SER A 74 2.50 2.67 -11.76
C SER A 74 3.38 2.34 -10.54
N ASN A 75 3.79 3.38 -9.81
CA ASN A 75 4.50 3.23 -8.52
C ASN A 75 3.53 2.96 -7.35
N ALA A 76 2.42 2.27 -7.60
CA ALA A 76 1.51 1.84 -6.54
C ALA A 76 2.18 0.72 -5.70
N GLN A 77 1.86 0.69 -4.42
CA GLN A 77 2.35 -0.37 -3.52
C GLN A 77 1.66 -1.70 -3.83
N TYR A 78 0.39 -1.62 -4.22
CA TYR A 78 -0.43 -2.75 -4.59
C TYR A 78 -1.43 -2.31 -5.64
N TRP A 79 -1.66 -3.14 -6.63
CA TRP A 79 -2.76 -2.97 -7.56
C TRP A 79 -3.27 -4.32 -8.06
N VAL A 80 -4.54 -4.33 -8.43
CA VAL A 80 -5.19 -5.46 -9.07
C VAL A 80 -6.16 -4.90 -10.11
N PHE A 81 -6.20 -5.50 -11.28
CA PHE A 81 -7.21 -5.18 -12.28
C PHE A 81 -7.77 -6.43 -12.93
N GLY A 82 -9.06 -6.40 -13.26
CA GLY A 82 -9.78 -7.45 -13.96
C GLY A 82 -10.39 -6.92 -15.26
N ARG A 83 -10.35 -7.74 -16.31
CA ARG A 83 -11.07 -7.49 -17.56
C ARG A 83 -12.49 -8.04 -17.43
N GLU A 84 -13.49 -7.17 -17.44
CA GLU A 84 -14.89 -7.54 -17.27
C GLU A 84 -15.75 -7.01 -18.43
N VAL A 85 -16.84 -7.73 -18.73
CA VAL A 85 -17.87 -7.26 -19.66
C VAL A 85 -19.13 -6.96 -18.85
N CYS A 86 -19.62 -5.73 -18.95
CA CYS A 86 -20.82 -5.33 -18.23
C CYS A 86 -22.03 -6.15 -18.74
N PRO A 87 -22.81 -6.83 -17.87
CA PRO A 87 -23.89 -7.71 -18.31
C PRO A 87 -25.01 -6.95 -19.04
N THR A 88 -25.32 -5.73 -18.59
CA THR A 88 -26.42 -4.92 -19.15
C THR A 88 -26.03 -4.23 -20.45
N THR A 89 -24.85 -3.61 -20.50
CA THR A 89 -24.42 -2.80 -21.66
C THR A 89 -23.55 -3.57 -22.65
N GLN A 90 -23.09 -4.77 -22.28
CA GLN A 90 -22.13 -5.59 -23.04
C GLN A 90 -20.82 -4.85 -23.41
N ARG A 91 -20.52 -3.75 -22.70
CA ARG A 91 -19.30 -2.98 -22.92
C ARG A 91 -18.15 -3.60 -22.13
N PRO A 92 -17.03 -3.95 -22.79
CA PRO A 92 -15.83 -4.38 -22.08
C PRO A 92 -15.22 -3.19 -21.33
N HIS A 93 -14.83 -3.44 -20.09
CA HIS A 93 -14.20 -2.47 -19.23
C HIS A 93 -13.14 -3.13 -18.34
N LEU A 94 -12.21 -2.31 -17.89
CA LEU A 94 -11.20 -2.68 -16.92
C LEU A 94 -11.65 -2.16 -15.56
N GLN A 95 -11.88 -3.08 -14.63
CA GLN A 95 -12.16 -2.75 -13.23
C GLN A 95 -10.88 -2.94 -12.42
N ALA A 96 -10.42 -1.89 -11.77
CA ALA A 96 -9.13 -1.89 -11.08
C ALA A 96 -9.22 -1.29 -9.68
N TYR A 97 -8.33 -1.78 -8.81
CA TYR A 97 -8.07 -1.23 -7.49
C TYR A 97 -6.58 -0.94 -7.35
N MET A 98 -6.25 0.24 -6.84
CA MET A 98 -4.88 0.68 -6.61
C MET A 98 -4.71 1.19 -5.18
N TYR A 99 -3.59 0.83 -4.56
CA TYR A 99 -3.19 1.28 -3.24
C TYR A 99 -1.79 1.91 -3.28
N PHE A 100 -1.69 3.14 -2.78
CA PHE A 100 -0.44 3.91 -2.75
C PHE A 100 0.10 4.06 -1.33
N LYS A 101 1.42 4.00 -1.19
CA LYS A 101 2.13 4.28 0.07
C LYS A 101 1.83 5.69 0.60
N ALA A 102 1.71 6.67 -0.29
CA ALA A 102 1.37 8.06 0.03
C ALA A 102 -0.02 8.44 -0.51
N LYS A 103 -0.74 9.33 0.19
CA LYS A 103 -2.06 9.81 -0.25
C LYS A 103 -1.95 10.58 -1.58
N LYS A 104 -2.58 10.05 -2.63
CA LYS A 104 -2.73 10.67 -3.94
C LYS A 104 -4.07 11.43 -4.02
N SER A 105 -4.14 12.47 -4.83
CA SER A 105 -5.40 13.17 -5.13
C SER A 105 -6.12 12.49 -6.30
N LYS A 106 -7.45 12.58 -6.33
CA LYS A 106 -8.25 12.11 -7.47
C LYS A 106 -7.75 12.70 -8.78
N GLN A 107 -7.53 14.01 -8.80
CA GLN A 107 -7.04 14.68 -10.00
C GLN A 107 -5.67 14.17 -10.44
N GLY A 108 -4.75 13.90 -9.51
CA GLY A 108 -3.42 13.38 -9.86
C GLY A 108 -3.50 12.01 -10.54
N ILE A 109 -4.47 11.18 -10.15
CA ILE A 109 -4.71 9.89 -10.81
C ILE A 109 -5.33 10.11 -12.19
N LEU A 110 -6.31 11.01 -12.33
CA LEU A 110 -6.87 11.35 -13.64
C LEU A 110 -5.81 11.88 -14.60
N ASP A 111 -4.88 12.70 -14.11
CA ASP A 111 -3.77 13.24 -14.89
C ASP A 111 -2.78 12.12 -15.30
N ASP A 112 -2.49 11.16 -14.41
CA ASP A 112 -1.59 10.03 -14.68
C ASP A 112 -2.18 9.04 -15.72
N PHE A 113 -3.51 8.89 -15.76
CA PHE A 113 -4.24 7.98 -16.66
C PHE A 113 -4.90 8.69 -17.86
N TRP A 114 -4.53 9.94 -18.14
CA TRP A 114 -4.90 10.59 -19.39
C TRP A 114 -4.17 9.91 -20.57
N PRO A 115 -4.82 9.61 -21.71
CA PRO A 115 -6.13 10.10 -22.19
C PRO A 115 -7.34 9.17 -21.96
N TRP A 116 -7.20 8.05 -21.24
CA TRP A 116 -8.25 7.01 -21.13
C TRP A 116 -9.46 7.35 -20.26
N LYS A 117 -9.48 8.54 -19.62
CA LYS A 117 -10.60 9.08 -18.83
C LYS A 117 -11.22 8.05 -17.84
N PRO A 118 -10.44 7.48 -16.91
CA PRO A 118 -10.99 6.56 -15.92
C PRO A 118 -12.04 7.21 -15.03
N THR A 119 -13.06 6.46 -14.66
CA THR A 119 -13.90 6.79 -13.50
C THR A 119 -13.13 6.43 -12.24
N VAL A 120 -12.78 7.43 -11.44
CA VAL A 120 -11.96 7.25 -10.23
C VAL A 120 -12.80 7.54 -8.98
N ILE A 121 -12.82 6.60 -8.04
CA ILE A 121 -13.56 6.70 -6.77
C ILE A 121 -12.62 6.34 -5.62
N ALA A 122 -12.66 7.09 -4.52
CA ALA A 122 -11.90 6.75 -3.33
C ALA A 122 -12.44 5.45 -2.72
N ALA A 123 -11.56 4.48 -2.45
CA ALA A 123 -11.96 3.20 -1.90
C ALA A 123 -12.51 3.38 -0.48
N ARG A 124 -13.72 2.84 -0.24
CA ARG A 124 -14.38 2.85 1.08
C ARG A 124 -14.29 1.50 1.78
N ALA A 125 -14.27 0.41 1.00
CA ALA A 125 -14.18 -0.96 1.50
C ALA A 125 -12.72 -1.39 1.69
N ASP A 126 -12.53 -2.50 2.42
CA ASP A 126 -11.23 -3.11 2.63
C ASP A 126 -10.59 -3.60 1.33
N ALA A 127 -9.26 -3.73 1.36
CA ALA A 127 -8.50 -4.19 0.20
C ALA A 127 -8.90 -5.59 -0.25
N LEU A 128 -9.28 -6.48 0.68
CA LEU A 128 -9.79 -7.82 0.37
C LEU A 128 -11.12 -7.76 -0.39
N CYS A 129 -12.06 -6.93 0.05
CA CYS A 129 -13.34 -6.74 -0.65
C CYS A 129 -13.12 -6.20 -2.07
N ASN A 130 -12.23 -5.23 -2.25
CA ASN A 130 -11.92 -4.68 -3.56
C ASN A 130 -11.17 -5.70 -4.46
N PHE A 131 -10.30 -6.52 -3.87
CA PHE A 131 -9.64 -7.62 -4.58
C PHE A 131 -10.69 -8.61 -5.10
N ASN A 132 -11.56 -9.12 -4.22
CA ASN A 132 -12.60 -10.06 -4.59
C ASN A 132 -13.51 -9.50 -5.70
N TYR A 133 -13.80 -8.20 -5.64
CA TYR A 133 -14.56 -7.51 -6.68
C TYR A 133 -13.85 -7.52 -8.04
N CYS A 134 -12.53 -7.29 -8.06
CA CYS A 134 -11.74 -7.29 -9.29
C CYS A 134 -11.47 -8.71 -9.82
N THR A 135 -11.52 -9.74 -8.96
CA THR A 135 -11.24 -11.15 -9.30
C THR A 135 -12.50 -12.01 -9.41
N ASN A 136 -13.65 -11.41 -9.73
CA ASN A 136 -14.89 -12.17 -9.91
C ASN A 136 -14.71 -13.31 -10.92
N LYS A 137 -15.42 -14.44 -10.71
CA LYS A 137 -15.11 -15.78 -11.28
C LYS A 137 -14.93 -15.88 -12.81
N ASN A 138 -15.39 -14.89 -13.59
CA ASN A 138 -15.34 -14.91 -15.05
C ASN A 138 -14.37 -13.88 -15.65
N CYS A 139 -13.56 -13.19 -14.83
CA CYS A 139 -12.60 -12.20 -15.33
C CYS A 139 -11.18 -12.78 -15.37
N THR A 140 -10.42 -12.36 -16.38
CA THR A 140 -8.97 -12.48 -16.35
C THR A 140 -8.44 -11.29 -15.56
N TYR A 141 -7.68 -11.55 -14.50
CA TYR A 141 -7.12 -10.51 -13.64
C TYR A 141 -5.59 -10.59 -13.57
N GLU A 142 -4.98 -9.45 -13.28
CA GLU A 142 -3.55 -9.31 -12.99
C GLU A 142 -3.41 -8.59 -11.64
N GLU A 143 -2.46 -9.05 -10.80
CA GLU A 143 -2.19 -8.53 -9.46
C GLU A 143 -0.69 -8.26 -9.32
N PHE A 144 -0.34 -7.20 -8.60
CA PHE A 144 1.04 -6.87 -8.28
C PHE A 144 1.17 -6.22 -6.92
N GLY A 145 2.28 -6.53 -6.24
CA GLY A 145 2.67 -5.93 -4.97
C GLY A 145 2.13 -6.68 -3.76
N VAL A 146 2.20 -6.04 -2.59
CA VAL A 146 1.76 -6.63 -1.31
C VAL A 146 0.51 -5.90 -0.84
N ARG A 147 -0.57 -6.66 -0.69
CA ARG A 147 -1.86 -6.15 -0.22
C ARG A 147 -1.70 -5.48 1.15
N PRO A 148 -2.33 -4.31 1.39
CA PRO A 148 -2.30 -3.70 2.70
C PRO A 148 -3.08 -4.55 3.70
N ILE A 149 -2.50 -4.73 4.89
CA ILE A 149 -3.12 -5.44 6.02
C ILE A 149 -4.45 -4.77 6.36
N THR A 150 -5.50 -5.58 6.51
CA THR A 150 -6.85 -5.12 6.87
C THR A 150 -6.88 -4.57 8.29
N GLN A 151 -7.93 -3.84 8.66
CA GLN A 151 -8.06 -3.36 10.05
C GLN A 151 -8.28 -4.50 11.03
N GLU A 152 -8.96 -5.56 10.60
CA GLU A 152 -9.20 -6.76 11.41
C GLU A 152 -7.89 -7.49 11.71
N GLU A 153 -7.09 -7.78 10.67
CA GLU A 153 -5.77 -8.40 10.81
C GLU A 153 -4.82 -7.58 11.68
N LYS A 154 -4.87 -6.23 11.58
CA LYS A 154 -4.10 -5.36 12.50
C LYS A 154 -4.56 -5.53 13.94
N GLY A 155 -5.87 -5.61 14.17
CA GLY A 155 -6.42 -5.83 15.51
C GLY A 155 -6.03 -7.18 16.09
N GLU A 156 -5.99 -8.24 15.27
CA GLU A 156 -5.57 -9.57 15.68
C GLU A 156 -4.07 -9.64 16.00
N ASN A 157 -3.22 -9.09 15.12
CA ASN A 157 -1.78 -9.01 15.36
C ASN A 157 -1.46 -8.24 16.65
N GLU A 158 -2.19 -7.15 16.90
CA GLU A 158 -2.04 -6.41 18.15
C GLU A 158 -2.46 -7.28 19.35
N LYS A 159 -3.62 -7.94 19.29
CA LYS A 159 -4.07 -8.86 20.38
C LYS A 159 -3.05 -9.97 20.66
N GLU A 160 -2.47 -10.56 19.62
CA GLU A 160 -1.43 -11.57 19.76
C GLU A 160 -0.16 -11.00 20.39
N ARG A 161 0.32 -9.82 19.92
CA ARG A 161 1.43 -9.09 20.55
C ARG A 161 1.19 -8.87 22.05
N TRP A 162 -0.02 -8.47 22.44
CA TRP A 162 -0.41 -8.31 23.84
C TRP A 162 -0.53 -9.64 24.60
N ALA A 163 -0.99 -10.71 23.97
CA ALA A 163 -1.09 -12.03 24.58
C ALA A 163 0.30 -12.61 24.89
N THR A 164 1.22 -12.53 23.92
CA THR A 164 2.61 -12.96 24.05
C THR A 164 3.35 -12.17 25.12
N SER A 165 3.19 -10.84 25.13
CA SER A 165 3.82 -10.00 26.16
C SER A 165 3.30 -10.33 27.57
N ARG A 166 1.98 -10.61 27.70
CA ARG A 166 1.40 -11.04 28.98
C ARG A 166 1.87 -12.42 29.42
N SER A 167 2.13 -13.35 28.50
CA SER A 167 2.63 -14.68 28.85
C SER A 167 4.09 -14.66 29.30
N LEU A 168 4.95 -13.89 28.62
CA LEU A 168 6.35 -13.65 29.02
C LEU A 168 6.44 -12.98 30.39
N ALA A 169 5.61 -11.97 30.64
CA ALA A 169 5.54 -11.31 31.95
C ALA A 169 5.14 -12.28 33.08
N LYS A 170 4.17 -13.16 32.85
CA LYS A 170 3.78 -14.21 33.82
C LYS A 170 4.89 -15.22 34.09
N GLN A 171 5.75 -15.47 33.11
CA GLN A 171 6.92 -16.35 33.24
C GLN A 171 8.12 -15.65 33.87
N GLY A 172 8.04 -14.35 34.18
CA GLY A 172 9.14 -13.56 34.74
C GLY A 172 10.25 -13.21 33.74
N LYS A 173 10.02 -13.45 32.44
CA LYS A 173 10.97 -13.13 31.36
C LYS A 173 10.76 -11.70 30.87
N LEU A 174 11.11 -10.74 31.73
CA LEU A 174 10.87 -9.31 31.45
C LEU A 174 11.78 -8.77 30.34
N ASP A 175 13.00 -9.30 30.23
CA ASP A 175 13.98 -8.88 29.21
C ASP A 175 13.58 -9.29 27.78
N ASP A 176 12.66 -10.27 27.64
CA ASP A 176 12.17 -10.75 26.35
C ASP A 176 10.91 -9.99 25.87
N ILE A 177 10.39 -9.05 26.66
CA ILE A 177 9.19 -8.26 26.30
C ILE A 177 9.60 -7.17 25.30
N ASP A 178 8.72 -6.88 24.34
CA ASP A 178 8.86 -5.77 23.41
C ASP A 178 9.20 -4.45 24.14
N ASP A 179 10.33 -3.83 23.75
CA ASP A 179 10.88 -2.62 24.37
C ASP A 179 9.84 -1.49 24.49
N GLU A 180 8.95 -1.33 23.52
CA GLU A 180 7.93 -0.28 23.54
C GLU A 180 6.92 -0.52 24.68
N LEU A 181 6.51 -1.78 24.85
CA LEU A 181 5.62 -2.19 25.94
C LEU A 181 6.35 -2.14 27.29
N SER A 182 7.62 -2.54 27.32
CA SER A 182 8.46 -2.47 28.52
C SER A 182 8.58 -1.03 29.00
N ILE A 183 9.01 -0.09 28.16
CA ILE A 183 9.16 1.32 28.54
C ILE A 183 7.83 1.94 29.02
N LYS A 184 6.71 1.58 28.38
CA LYS A 184 5.40 2.17 28.66
C LYS A 184 4.78 1.69 29.98
N TYR A 185 4.96 0.42 30.34
CA TYR A 185 4.29 -0.19 31.50
C TYR A 185 5.25 -0.54 32.63
N HIS A 186 6.54 -0.69 32.34
CA HIS A 186 7.59 -0.91 33.32
C HIS A 186 8.14 0.44 33.81
N HIS A 187 7.25 1.28 34.37
CA HIS A 187 7.73 2.41 35.14
C HIS A 187 8.47 1.85 36.38
N PRO A 188 9.71 2.28 36.66
CA PRO A 188 10.38 1.85 37.87
C PRO A 188 9.54 2.29 39.07
N SER A 189 8.96 1.32 39.77
CA SER A 189 8.21 1.51 41.02
C SER A 189 9.09 2.04 42.16
N SER A 190 10.39 2.27 41.90
CA SER A 190 11.33 2.91 42.84
C SER A 190 11.01 4.40 43.13
N GLN A 191 10.02 4.98 42.46
CA GLN A 191 9.41 6.26 42.81
C GLN A 191 7.98 6.16 43.35
N LEU A 192 7.50 4.99 43.77
CA LEU A 192 6.48 5.01 44.82
C LEU A 192 7.17 5.59 46.05
N PRO A 193 6.72 6.74 46.60
CA PRO A 193 7.34 7.29 47.79
C PRO A 193 7.36 6.18 48.84
N ARG A 194 8.48 6.05 49.56
CA ARG A 194 8.66 5.14 50.72
C ARG A 194 7.72 5.52 51.90
N THR A 195 6.57 6.12 51.63
CA THR A 195 5.54 6.52 52.57
C THR A 195 4.41 5.48 52.65
N LEU A 196 4.66 4.23 52.24
CA LEU A 196 3.85 3.06 52.61
C LEU A 196 4.25 2.48 53.98
N ASN A 197 4.81 3.31 54.86
CA ASN A 197 4.90 3.03 56.29
C ASN A 197 3.82 3.79 57.09
N CYS A 198 2.77 4.27 56.42
CA CYS A 198 1.59 4.85 57.07
C CYS A 198 0.49 3.76 57.17
N PRO A 199 0.08 3.35 58.38
CA PRO A 199 -0.93 2.29 58.59
C PRO A 199 -2.27 2.57 57.89
N TRP A 200 -2.56 3.83 57.57
CA TRP A 200 -3.81 4.26 56.94
C TRP A 200 -3.91 3.99 55.43
N CYS A 201 -2.79 3.75 54.72
CA CYS A 201 -2.84 3.42 53.28
C CYS A 201 -3.13 1.94 53.00
N ILE A 202 -2.84 1.03 53.94
CA ILE A 202 -3.06 -0.42 53.76
C ILE A 202 -4.56 -0.76 53.79
N LEU A 203 -5.38 0.01 54.51
CA LEU A 203 -6.83 -0.24 54.59
C LEU A 203 -7.62 0.09 53.31
N ARG A 204 -7.02 0.79 52.33
CA ARG A 204 -7.74 1.20 51.10
C ARG A 204 -7.55 0.23 49.92
N LEU A 205 -6.83 -0.87 50.14
CA LEU A 205 -6.63 -1.94 49.14
C LEU A 205 -7.42 -3.22 49.47
N MET A 206 -8.23 -3.22 50.54
CA MET A 206 -9.04 -4.37 50.95
C MET A 206 -10.56 -4.13 50.90
N PHE A 207 -11.02 -3.03 50.28
CA PHE A 207 -12.43 -2.79 49.96
C PHE A 207 -12.58 -2.26 48.53
#